data_AF-A0AAX3ZSF2-F1
#
_entry.id   AF-A0AAX3ZSF2-F1
#
_cell.length_a   1.000
_cell.length_b   1.000
_cell.length_c   1.000
_cell.angle_alpha   90.00
_cell.angle_beta   90.00
_cell.angle_gamma   90.00
#
_symmetry.space_group_name_H-M   'P 1'
#
loop_
_entity.id
_entity.type
_entity.pdbx_description
1 polymer ?
#
loop_
_entity_poly.entity_id
_entity_poly.type
_entity_poly.pdbx_seq_one_letter_code
_entity_poly.pdbx_strand_id
1 'polypeptide(L)'
;MLEPDPKVVRELLTRYASLRIAQAERERPATARELADVSYTLCVMMATTTIHEAVAKADALLLAKERTPDTARAAHPDGESGLSLAV
;
A
#
# COMPACT_ATOMS: atom_id res chain seq x y z
N MET A 1 2.44 17.91 8.19
CA MET A 1 1.47 16.79 8.30
C MET A 1 2.25 15.51 8.07
N LEU A 2 2.11 14.50 8.92
CA LEU A 2 2.83 13.24 8.76
C LEU A 2 2.28 12.52 7.52
N GLU A 3 3.12 12.32 6.50
CA GLU A 3 2.72 11.52 5.34
C GLU A 3 2.59 10.05 5.76
N PRO A 4 1.52 9.35 5.32
CA PRO A 4 1.34 7.95 5.65
C PRO A 4 2.41 7.09 4.98
N ASP A 5 2.92 6.11 5.72
CA ASP A 5 3.94 5.19 5.22
C ASP A 5 3.37 4.32 4.08
N PRO A 6 4.05 4.24 2.91
CA PRO A 6 3.52 3.55 1.74
C PRO A 6 3.35 2.05 1.94
N LYS A 7 4.13 1.42 2.82
CA LYS A 7 3.97 0.00 3.15
C LYS A 7 2.69 -0.22 3.95
N VAL A 8 2.44 0.62 4.96
CA VAL A 8 1.20 0.57 5.74
C VAL A 8 -0.02 0.81 4.85
N VAL A 9 0.05 1.76 3.91
CA VAL A 9 -1.04 2.04 2.96
C VAL A 9 -1.33 0.81 2.09
N ARG A 10 -0.29 0.14 1.56
CA ARG A 10 -0.45 -1.08 0.76
C ARG A 10 -1.10 -2.22 1.56
N GLU A 11 -0.62 -2.47 2.77
CA GLU A 11 -1.19 -3.50 3.66
C GLU A 11 -2.67 -3.25 3.94
N LEU A 12 -3.05 -1.99 4.17
CA LEU A 12 -4.44 -1.60 4.45
C LEU A 12 -5.34 -1.77 3.22
N LEU A 13 -4.87 -1.42 2.03
CA LEU A 13 -5.58 -1.66 0.77
C LEU A 13 -5.76 -3.15 0.46
N THR A 14 -4.72 -3.96 0.68
CA THR A 14 -4.82 -5.42 0.52
C THR A 14 -5.87 -6.00 1.47
N ARG A 15 -5.84 -5.62 2.76
CA ARG A 15 -6.82 -6.10 3.74
C ARG A 15 -8.24 -5.66 3.38
N TYR A 16 -8.43 -4.42 2.95
CA TYR A 16 -9.72 -3.92 2.47
C TYR A 16 -10.25 -4.77 1.31
N ALA A 17 -9.43 -5.04 0.30
CA ALA A 17 -9.81 -5.85 -0.84
C ALA A 17 -10.20 -7.29 -0.44
N SER A 18 -9.39 -7.94 0.40
CA SER A 18 -9.69 -9.29 0.92
C SER A 18 -11.01 -9.33 1.69
N LEU A 19 -11.29 -8.33 2.53
CA LEU A 19 -12.55 -8.24 3.28
C LEU A 19 -13.75 -8.00 2.37
N ARG A 20 -13.59 -7.18 1.32
CA ARG A 20 -14.65 -6.95 0.32
C ARG A 20 -15.00 -8.22 -0.45
N ILE A 21 -13.99 -9.01 -0.82
CA ILE A 21 -14.19 -10.31 -1.47
C ILE A 21 -14.92 -11.24 -0.51
N ALA A 22 -14.42 -11.41 0.71
CA ALA A 22 -15.03 -12.29 1.70
C ALA A 22 -16.48 -11.91 2.05
N GLN A 23 -16.79 -10.60 2.13
CA GLN A 23 -18.15 -10.12 2.35
C GLN A 23 -19.07 -10.44 1.17
N ALA A 24 -18.58 -10.30 -0.07
CA ALA A 24 -19.33 -10.61 -1.28
C ALA A 24 -19.56 -12.12 -1.47
N GLU A 25 -18.58 -12.94 -1.09
CA GLU A 25 -18.71 -14.41 -1.12
C GLU A 25 -19.72 -14.92 -0.09
N ARG A 26 -19.63 -14.39 1.13
CA ARG A 26 -20.54 -14.77 2.21
C ARG A 26 -20.65 -13.65 3.23
N GLU A 27 -21.81 -12.99 3.24
CA GLU A 27 -22.09 -11.94 4.18
C GLU A 27 -22.03 -12.46 5.63
N ARG A 28 -21.07 -11.93 6.39
CA ARG A 28 -20.88 -12.25 7.80
C ARG A 28 -20.79 -10.96 8.60
N PRO A 29 -21.48 -10.88 9.76
CA PRO A 29 -21.47 -9.67 10.58
C PRO A 29 -20.06 -9.32 11.08
N ALA A 30 -19.21 -10.31 11.33
CA ALA A 30 -17.81 -10.09 11.71
C ALA A 30 -17.00 -9.45 10.57
N THR A 31 -17.14 -9.96 9.34
CA THR A 31 -16.47 -9.43 8.15
C THR A 31 -16.96 -8.02 7.80
N ALA A 32 -18.26 -7.76 7.94
CA ALA A 32 -18.83 -6.43 7.74
C ALA A 32 -18.28 -5.39 8.73
N ARG A 33 -18.12 -5.76 10.01
CA ARG A 33 -17.52 -4.89 11.02
C ARG A 33 -16.05 -4.61 10.72
N GLU A 34 -15.27 -5.64 10.42
CA GLU A 34 -13.86 -5.48 10.09
C GLU A 34 -13.67 -4.63 8.82
N LEU A 35 -14.53 -4.81 7.81
CA LEU A 35 -14.53 -4.01 6.60
C LEU A 35 -14.84 -2.53 6.90
N ALA A 36 -15.77 -2.25 7.81
CA ALA A 36 -16.09 -0.90 8.24
C ALA A 36 -14.90 -0.24 8.99
N ASP A 37 -14.22 -0.99 9.87
CA ASP A 37 -13.05 -0.48 10.61
C ASP A 37 -11.88 -0.14 9.68
N VAL A 38 -11.59 -1.02 8.72
CA VAL A 38 -10.55 -0.78 7.70
C VAL A 38 -10.94 0.40 6.81
N SER A 39 -12.22 0.50 6.41
CA SER A 39 -12.71 1.62 5.60
C SER A 39 -12.57 2.95 6.33
N TYR A 40 -12.94 2.99 7.62
CA TYR A 40 -12.79 4.16 8.47
C TYR A 40 -11.32 4.57 8.62
N THR A 41 -10.44 3.60 8.86
CA THR A 41 -8.99 3.85 8.97
C THR A 41 -8.44 4.46 7.67
N LEU A 42 -8.84 3.94 6.50
CA LEU A 42 -8.46 4.51 5.21
C LEU A 42 -8.94 5.96 5.06
N CYS A 43 -10.21 6.24 5.38
CA CYS A 43 -10.76 7.59 5.31
C CYS A 43 -9.98 8.58 6.20
N VAL A 44 -9.72 8.21 7.45
CA VAL A 44 -8.97 9.07 8.39
C VAL A 44 -7.53 9.27 7.92
N MET A 45 -6.85 8.20 7.52
CA MET A 45 -5.46 8.25 7.08
C MET A 45 -5.29 9.10 5.82
N MET A 46 -6.26 9.03 4.90
CA MET A 46 -6.26 9.81 3.66
C MET A 46 -6.91 11.18 3.82
N ALA A 47 -7.46 11.51 4.99
CA ALA A 47 -8.24 12.71 5.23
C ALA A 47 -9.36 12.91 4.18
N THR A 48 -10.16 11.86 3.96
CA THR A 48 -11.31 11.85 3.04
C THR A 48 -12.60 11.48 3.77
N THR A 49 -13.74 11.77 3.15
CA THR A 49 -15.06 11.48 3.76
C THR A 49 -15.65 10.16 3.30
N THR A 50 -15.24 9.67 2.13
CA THR A 50 -15.74 8.42 1.56
C THR A 50 -14.61 7.42 1.30
N ILE A 51 -14.95 6.14 1.33
CA ILE A 51 -14.00 5.06 1.04
C ILE A 51 -13.49 5.09 -0.40
N HIS A 52 -14.32 5.52 -1.35
CA HIS A 52 -13.92 5.66 -2.74
C HIS A 52 -12.85 6.74 -2.92
N GLU A 53 -13.03 7.91 -2.29
CA GLU A 53 -12.00 8.95 -2.27
C GLU A 53 -10.73 8.49 -1.54
N ALA A 54 -10.89 7.76 -0.44
CA ALA A 54 -9.74 7.24 0.32
C ALA A 54 -8.88 6.32 -0.55
N VAL A 55 -9.50 5.35 -1.22
CA VAL A 55 -8.79 4.43 -2.12
C VAL A 55 -8.13 5.18 -3.27
N ALA A 56 -8.84 6.09 -3.94
CA ALA A 56 -8.28 6.86 -5.05
C ALA A 56 -7.06 7.71 -4.62
N LYS A 57 -7.13 8.34 -3.44
CA LYS A 57 -6.03 9.14 -2.90
C LYS A 57 -4.85 8.28 -2.44
N ALA A 58 -5.12 7.10 -1.88
CA ALA A 58 -4.10 6.13 -1.52
C ALA A 58 -3.35 5.62 -2.75
N ASP A 59 -4.05 5.24 -3.82
CA ASP A 59 -3.44 4.84 -5.10
C ASP A 59 -2.57 5.96 -5.69
N ALA A 60 -3.08 7.20 -5.72
CA ALA A 60 -2.32 8.35 -6.21
C ALA A 60 -1.04 8.59 -5.39
N LEU A 61 -1.12 8.43 -4.07
CA LEU A 61 0.04 8.52 -3.17
C LEU A 61 1.07 7.43 -3.48
N LEU A 62 0.63 6.19 -3.64
CA LEU A 62 1.52 5.06 -3.93
C LEU A 62 2.21 5.24 -5.29
N LEU A 63 1.47 5.62 -6.33
CA LEU A 63 2.02 5.91 -7.66
C LEU A 63 3.05 7.06 -7.63
N ALA A 64 2.80 8.09 -6.83
CA ALA A 64 3.75 9.19 -6.65
C ALA A 64 5.05 8.71 -5.96
N LYS A 65 4.94 7.86 -4.93
CA LYS A 65 6.10 7.27 -4.25
C LYS A 65 6.87 6.29 -5.13
N GLU A 66 6.23 5.57 -6.05
CA GLU A 66 6.91 4.69 -7.01
C GLU A 66 7.66 5.46 -8.10
N ARG A 67 7.14 6.62 -8.52
CA ARG A 67 7.80 7.51 -9.48
C ARG A 67 8.99 8.26 -8.89
N THR A 68 9.04 8.39 -7.56
CA THR A 68 10.20 8.93 -6.85
C THR A 68 11.05 7.73 -6.44
N PRO A 69 11.96 7.22 -7.31
CA PRO A 69 12.79 6.11 -6.89
C PRO A 69 13.47 6.53 -5.61
N ASP A 70 13.31 5.71 -4.58
CA ASP A 70 14.07 5.79 -3.34
C ASP A 70 15.55 5.88 -3.74
N THR A 71 16.08 7.10 -3.74
CA THR A 71 17.49 7.38 -4.05
C THR A 71 18.42 6.72 -3.01
N ALA A 72 17.88 6.07 -1.97
CA ALA A 72 18.63 5.30 -1.00
C ALA A 72 18.93 3.85 -1.45
N ARG A 73 18.30 3.30 -2.50
CA ARG A 73 18.71 1.99 -3.08
C ARG A 73 19.84 2.09 -4.11
N ALA A 74 20.17 3.30 -4.58
CA ALA A 74 21.25 3.54 -5.56
C ALA A 74 22.64 3.80 -4.93
N ALA A 75 22.77 3.74 -3.60
CA ALA A 75 24.05 3.82 -2.92
C ALA A 75 24.50 2.43 -2.44
N HIS A 76 24.73 1.50 -3.36
CA HIS A 76 25.83 0.56 -3.22
C HIS A 76 26.88 0.96 -4.26
N PRO A 77 27.89 1.76 -3.89
CA PRO A 77 29.08 1.88 -4.73
C PRO A 77 29.79 0.53 -4.71
N ASP A 78 29.89 -0.06 -5.88
CA ASP A 78 31.02 -0.82 -6.42
C ASP A 78 31.97 -1.47 -5.40
N GLY A 79 31.98 -2.81 -5.41
CA GLY A 79 32.98 -3.61 -4.74
C GLY A 79 33.14 -4.93 -5.48
N GLU A 80 34.30 -5.08 -6.11
CA GLU A 80 34.95 -6.32 -6.55
C GLU A 80 34.49 -7.01 -7.85
N SER A 81 34.98 -6.39 -8.94
CA SER A 81 35.59 -7.05 -10.09
C SER A 81 36.27 -8.39 -9.77
N GLY A 82 35.95 -9.41 -10.57
CA GLY A 82 36.74 -10.63 -10.67
C GLY A 82 35.90 -11.83 -11.05
N LEU A 83 35.95 -12.25 -12.32
CA LEU A 83 36.10 -13.64 -12.77
C LEU A 83 36.04 -13.66 -14.30
N SER A 84 37.23 -13.57 -14.90
CA SER A 84 37.49 -13.90 -16.30
C SER A 84 37.32 -15.41 -16.46
N LEU A 85 36.39 -15.86 -17.31
CA LEU A 85 36.31 -17.25 -17.74
C LEU A 85 36.61 -17.32 -19.24
N ALA A 86 37.81 -17.79 -19.56
CA ALA A 86 38.23 -18.13 -20.91
C ALA A 86 37.44 -19.35 -21.42
N VAL A 87 37.07 -19.31 -22.70
CA VAL A 87 36.61 -20.46 -23.50
C VAL A 87 37.51 -20.58 -24.73
#